data_AF-A0A3C1YRW4-F1
#
_entry.id   AF-A0A3C1YRW4-F1
#
_cell.length_a   1.000
_cell.length_b   1.000
_cell.length_c   1.000
_cell.angle_alpha   90.00
_cell.angle_beta   90.00
_cell.angle_gamma   90.00
#
_symmetry.space_group_name_H-M   'P 1'
#
loop_
_entity.id
_entity.type
_entity.pdbx_description
1 polymer ?
#
loop_
_entity_poly.entity_id
_entity_poly.type
_entity_poly.pdbx_seq_one_letter_code
_entity_poly.pdbx_strand_id
1 'polypeptide(L)'
;MVSDVTIKKNNVRIKFTHAEGGLVTSNKEKLIGFAIAGSDKKFIAADAVIKGNEIIVSHPMVKNPASVRYAWADNPNCNLYNKSGLPASPFRTDDWKEVTFGKQ
;
A
#
# COMPACT_ATOMS: atom_id res chain seq x y z
N MET A 1 3.98 -8.40 -8.23
CA MET A 1 4.85 -7.89 -7.14
C MET A 1 4.97 -6.38 -7.26
N VAL A 2 5.21 -5.67 -6.16
CA VAL A 2 5.55 -4.24 -6.23
C VAL A 2 6.89 -4.08 -6.94
N SER A 3 6.98 -3.12 -7.85
CA SER A 3 8.18 -2.87 -8.64
C SER A 3 8.78 -1.51 -8.45
N ASP A 4 7.96 -0.51 -8.16
CA ASP A 4 8.43 0.83 -7.88
C ASP A 4 7.51 1.50 -6.85
N VAL A 5 8.09 2.34 -6.00
CA VAL A 5 7.36 3.14 -5.02
C VAL A 5 7.84 4.57 -5.15
N THR A 6 6.94 5.46 -5.55
CA THR A 6 7.20 6.90 -5.66
C THR A 6 6.41 7.65 -4.61
N ILE A 7 7.11 8.27 -3.66
CA ILE A 7 6.50 9.13 -2.65
C ILE A 7 6.41 10.55 -3.19
N LYS A 8 5.22 11.13 -3.19
CA LYS A 8 4.99 12.56 -3.48
C LYS A 8 4.44 13.24 -2.23
N LYS A 9 4.54 14.58 -2.20
CA LYS A 9 4.09 15.42 -1.06
C LYS A 9 2.76 14.95 -0.45
N ASN A 10 1.74 14.64 -1.25
CA ASN A 10 0.41 14.32 -0.73
C ASN A 10 -0.04 12.87 -0.95
N ASN A 11 0.76 12.04 -1.62
CA ASN A 11 0.37 10.67 -1.95
C ASN A 11 1.57 9.78 -2.22
N VAL A 12 1.38 8.48 -2.05
CA VAL A 12 2.36 7.45 -2.42
C VAL A 12 1.81 6.69 -3.61
N ARG A 13 2.64 6.53 -4.63
CA ARG A 13 2.34 5.74 -5.82
C ARG A 13 3.09 4.44 -5.77
N ILE A 14 2.37 3.34 -5.93
CA ILE A 14 2.93 1.99 -5.89
C ILE A 14 2.66 1.37 -7.25
N LYS A 15 3.73 1.03 -7.97
CA LYS A 15 3.65 0.37 -9.26
C LYS A 15 3.84 -1.13 -9.08
N PHE A 16 3.07 -1.92 -9.83
CA PHE A 16 3.15 -3.38 -9.79
C PHE A 16 3.73 -3.90 -11.11
N THR A 17 4.69 -4.82 -11.01
CA THR A 17 5.14 -5.65 -12.14
C THR A 17 4.40 -6.99 -12.09
N HIS A 18 4.11 -7.55 -13.27
CA HIS A 18 3.22 -8.70 -13.47
C HIS A 18 1.75 -8.43 -13.12
N ALA A 19 1.31 -7.17 -13.22
CA ALA A 19 -0.11 -6.82 -13.28
C ALA A 19 -0.57 -6.81 -14.75
N GLU A 20 -0.26 -7.87 -15.51
CA GLU A 20 -0.67 -7.96 -16.90
C GLU A 20 -2.20 -7.92 -16.99
N GLY A 21 -2.71 -6.96 -17.75
CA GLY A 21 -4.14 -6.63 -17.81
C GLY A 21 -4.61 -5.57 -16.81
N GLY A 22 -3.85 -5.26 -15.77
CA GLY A 22 -4.14 -4.21 -14.78
C GLY A 22 -4.57 -4.72 -13.41
N LEU A 23 -4.77 -3.77 -12.49
CA LEU A 23 -5.24 -4.03 -11.14
C LEU A 23 -6.75 -3.83 -11.05
N VAL A 24 -7.42 -4.67 -10.28
CA VAL A 24 -8.87 -4.60 -10.07
C VAL A 24 -9.20 -4.77 -8.60
N THR A 25 -10.33 -4.21 -8.20
CA THR A 25 -10.95 -4.53 -6.91
C THR A 25 -11.94 -5.67 -7.12
N SER A 26 -12.07 -6.59 -6.17
CA SER A 26 -13.02 -7.73 -6.28
C SER A 26 -14.45 -7.31 -6.63
N ASN A 27 -14.92 -6.14 -6.14
CA ASN A 27 -16.32 -5.71 -6.27
C ASN A 27 -16.53 -4.34 -6.96
N LYS A 28 -15.52 -3.76 -7.64
CA LYS A 28 -15.53 -2.35 -8.11
C LYS A 28 -15.80 -1.31 -7.01
N GLU A 29 -15.69 -1.72 -5.75
CA GLU A 29 -15.85 -0.86 -4.58
C GLU A 29 -14.54 -0.13 -4.26
N LYS A 30 -14.57 0.75 -3.25
CA LYS A 30 -13.37 1.44 -2.78
C LYS A 30 -12.27 0.42 -2.44
N LEU A 31 -11.05 0.73 -2.85
CA LEU A 31 -9.89 -0.09 -2.57
C LEU A 31 -9.53 0.08 -1.08
N ILE A 32 -9.49 -1.03 -0.34
CA ILE A 32 -9.27 -1.09 1.11
C ILE A 32 -8.06 -1.96 1.46
N GLY A 33 -7.65 -1.91 2.73
CA GLY A 33 -6.51 -2.67 3.24
C GLY A 33 -5.18 -1.92 3.17
N PHE A 34 -5.22 -0.61 2.90
CA PHE A 34 -4.04 0.27 2.88
C PHE A 34 -3.94 1.08 4.16
N ALA A 35 -2.71 1.18 4.67
CA ALA A 35 -2.35 2.09 5.74
C ALA A 35 -1.18 2.97 5.32
N ILE A 36 -1.26 4.26 5.62
CA ILE A 36 -0.23 5.26 5.29
C ILE A 36 0.30 5.88 6.58
N ALA A 37 1.61 6.13 6.63
CA ALA A 37 2.27 6.81 7.72
C ALA A 37 3.13 7.94 7.17
N GLY A 38 3.22 9.04 7.93
CA GLY A 38 4.21 10.08 7.69
C GLY A 38 5.53 9.76 8.39
N SER A 39 6.37 10.77 8.54
CA SER A 39 7.61 10.69 9.33
C SER A 39 7.37 10.38 10.81
N ASP A 40 6.14 10.55 11.28
CA ASP A 40 5.69 10.24 12.65
C ASP A 40 5.54 8.73 12.92
N LYS A 41 5.66 7.89 11.89
CA LYS A 41 5.56 6.44 11.96
C LYS A 41 4.21 5.89 12.43
N LYS A 42 3.17 6.74 12.43
CA LYS A 42 1.81 6.35 12.80
C LYS A 42 1.04 5.93 11.56
N PHE A 43 0.82 4.63 11.43
CA PHE A 43 0.01 4.08 10.35
C PHE A 43 -1.47 4.35 10.63
N ILE A 44 -2.14 4.99 9.69
CA ILE A 44 -3.59 5.18 9.70
C ILE A 44 -4.20 4.59 8.42
N ALA A 45 -5.44 4.11 8.51
CA ALA A 45 -6.18 3.62 7.35
C ALA A 45 -6.24 4.71 6.28
N ALA A 46 -5.91 4.36 5.05
CA ALA A 46 -5.78 5.29 3.94
C ALA A 46 -6.70 4.92 2.78
N ASP A 47 -7.18 5.94 2.07
CA ASP A 47 -7.84 5.73 0.80
C ASP A 47 -6.81 5.39 -0.28
N ALA A 48 -7.16 4.44 -1.14
CA ALA A 48 -6.35 4.05 -2.27
C ALA A 48 -7.19 4.06 -3.56
N VAL A 49 -6.55 4.42 -4.68
CA VAL A 49 -7.19 4.40 -6.00
C VAL A 49 -6.29 3.73 -7.02
N ILE A 50 -6.89 2.93 -7.89
CA ILE A 50 -6.18 2.28 -9.00
C ILE A 50 -6.14 3.23 -10.19
N LYS A 51 -4.95 3.52 -10.71
CA LYS A 51 -4.73 4.22 -11.98
C LYS A 51 -3.89 3.34 -12.90
N GLY A 52 -4.57 2.58 -13.77
CA GLY A 52 -3.91 1.63 -14.67
C GLY A 52 -3.22 0.51 -13.89
N ASN A 53 -1.89 0.55 -13.86
CA ASN A 53 -1.04 -0.42 -13.17
C ASN A 53 -0.42 0.14 -11.88
N GLU A 54 -0.85 1.34 -11.47
CA GLU A 54 -0.40 2.00 -10.25
C GLU A 54 -1.54 2.07 -9.24
N ILE A 55 -1.17 2.06 -7.97
CA ILE A 55 -2.05 2.40 -6.85
C ILE A 55 -1.57 3.71 -6.26
N ILE A 56 -2.49 4.66 -6.11
CA ILE A 56 -2.23 5.94 -5.45
C ILE A 56 -2.89 5.88 -4.08
N VAL A 57 -2.08 5.98 -3.03
CA VAL A 57 -2.53 5.94 -1.63
C VAL A 57 -2.37 7.34 -1.04
N SER A 58 -3.41 7.83 -0.37
CA SER A 58 -3.43 9.17 0.22
C SER A 58 -4.36 9.23 1.41
N HIS A 59 -4.09 10.17 2.32
CA HIS A 59 -4.99 10.46 3.42
C HIS A 59 -4.97 11.96 3.74
N PRO A 60 -6.12 12.63 3.96
CA PRO A 60 -6.19 14.09 4.21
C PRO A 60 -5.34 14.57 5.38
N MET A 61 -5.22 13.74 6.43
CA MET A 61 -4.41 14.02 7.61
C MET A 61 -2.90 13.81 7.40
N VAL A 62 -2.47 13.09 6.36
CA VAL A 62 -1.05 12.77 6.11
C VAL A 62 -0.54 13.59 4.93
N LYS A 63 -0.12 14.82 5.23
CA LYS A 63 0.38 15.80 4.25
C LYS A 63 1.81 15.55 3.76
N ASN A 64 2.53 14.64 4.41
CA ASN A 64 3.89 14.24 4.04
C ASN A 64 4.01 12.74 4.32
N PRO A 65 3.50 11.88 3.43
CA PRO A 65 3.61 10.45 3.62
C PRO A 65 5.06 10.01 3.47
N ALA A 66 5.46 9.05 4.30
CA ALA A 66 6.79 8.44 4.28
C ALA A 66 6.72 6.95 3.90
N SER A 67 5.65 6.26 4.29
CA SER A 67 5.54 4.81 4.12
C SER A 67 4.09 4.35 3.93
N VAL A 68 3.90 3.25 3.20
CA VAL A 68 2.61 2.56 3.04
C VAL A 68 2.75 1.08 3.34
N ARG A 69 1.70 0.51 3.94
CA ARG A 69 1.54 -0.93 4.15
C ARG A 69 0.21 -1.40 3.57
N TYR A 70 0.21 -2.60 3.00
CA TYR A 70 -0.98 -3.27 2.47
C TYR A 70 -1.19 -4.61 3.17
N ALA A 71 -2.43 -4.89 3.58
CA ALA A 71 -2.85 -6.09 4.29
C ALA A 71 -2.03 -6.39 5.57
N TRP A 72 -1.71 -5.33 6.34
CA TRP A 72 -0.90 -5.38 7.57
C TRP A 72 -1.78 -5.24 8.82
N ALA A 73 -2.80 -6.08 8.95
CA ALA A 73 -3.64 -6.19 10.14
C ALA A 73 -3.86 -7.68 10.45
N ASP A 74 -4.23 -8.03 11.69
CA ASP A 74 -4.41 -9.43 12.10
C ASP A 74 -5.54 -10.13 11.32
N ASN A 75 -6.55 -9.37 10.89
CA ASN A 75 -7.59 -9.82 9.97
C ASN A 75 -7.83 -8.74 8.90
N PRO A 76 -6.94 -8.61 7.91
CA PRO A 76 -6.94 -7.48 7.01
C PRO A 76 -8.09 -7.63 6.01
N ASN A 77 -9.07 -6.73 6.10
CA ASN A 77 -10.08 -6.62 5.05
C ASN A 77 -9.44 -5.93 3.84
N CYS A 78 -9.08 -6.72 2.83
CA CYS A 78 -8.33 -6.27 1.67
C CYS A 78 -8.97 -6.83 0.38
N ASN A 79 -9.10 -5.98 -0.63
CA ASN A 79 -9.85 -6.29 -1.85
C ASN A 79 -9.04 -6.01 -3.13
N LEU A 80 -7.70 -5.96 -3.05
CA LEU A 80 -6.85 -5.81 -4.23
C LEU A 80 -6.60 -7.14 -4.91
N TYR A 81 -7.00 -7.21 -6.18
CA TYR A 81 -6.78 -8.36 -7.06
C TYR A 81 -6.10 -7.91 -8.35
N ASN A 82 -5.44 -8.84 -9.03
CA ASN A 82 -5.07 -8.66 -10.43
C ASN A 82 -6.21 -9.10 -11.35
N LYS A 83 -6.13 -8.76 -12.65
CA LYS A 83 -7.13 -9.23 -13.64
C LYS A 83 -7.22 -10.75 -13.81
N SER A 84 -6.21 -11.50 -13.38
CA SER A 84 -6.24 -12.97 -13.35
C SER A 84 -7.04 -13.53 -12.16
N GLY A 85 -7.62 -12.68 -11.31
CA GLY A 85 -8.42 -13.09 -10.15
C GLY A 85 -7.58 -13.49 -8.94
N LEU A 86 -6.27 -13.22 -8.95
CA LEU A 86 -5.38 -13.52 -7.83
C LEU A 86 -5.32 -12.34 -6.86
N PRO A 87 -5.41 -12.60 -5.53
CA PRO A 87 -5.24 -11.56 -4.53
C PRO A 87 -3.79 -11.05 -4.52
N ALA A 88 -3.62 -9.75 -4.30
CA ALA A 88 -2.29 -9.19 -4.09
C ALA A 88 -1.72 -9.64 -2.74
N SER A 89 -0.45 -10.03 -2.71
CA SER A 89 0.24 -10.37 -1.47
C SER A 89 0.42 -9.13 -0.57
N PRO A 90 0.42 -9.28 0.76
CA PRO A 90 0.79 -8.21 1.69
C PRO A 90 2.17 -7.64 1.35
N PHE A 91 2.33 -6.33 1.48
CA PHE A 91 3.62 -5.67 1.25
C PHE A 91 3.77 -4.41 2.10
N ARG A 92 5.02 -3.98 2.28
CA ARG A 92 5.39 -2.73 2.96
C ARG A 92 6.38 -1.94 2.13
N THR A 93 6.34 -0.62 2.25
CA THR A 93 7.30 0.29 1.60
C THR A 93 8.20 1.00 2.61
N ASP A 94 8.02 0.78 3.92
CA ASP A 94 8.97 1.25 4.92
C ASP A 94 10.25 0.43 4.88
N ASP A 95 11.39 1.11 4.83
CA ASP A 95 12.73 0.55 5.07
C ASP A 95 13.21 0.87 6.49
N TRP A 96 12.28 0.98 7.44
CA TRP A 96 12.64 1.27 8.82
C TRP A 96 13.26 0.00 9.40
N LYS A 97 14.57 0.06 9.65
CA LYS A 97 15.27 -0.96 10.44
C LYS A 97 14.51 -1.15 11.74
N GLU A 98 13.84 -2.27 11.88
CA GLU A 98 13.45 -2.79 13.18
C GLU A 98 14.77 -2.97 13.94
N VAL A 99 14.95 -2.20 15.02
CA VAL A 99 15.97 -2.51 16.02
C VAL A 99 15.52 -3.78 16.71
N THR A 100 15.74 -4.93 16.08
CA THR A 100 15.83 -6.18 16.80
C THR A 100 17.06 -6.03 17.67
N PHE A 101 16.84 -5.81 18.97
CA PHE A 101 17.90 -5.85 19.98
C PHE A 101 18.67 -7.15 19.80
N GLY A 102 19.85 -7.06 19.19
CA GLY A 102 20.85 -8.11 19.29
C GLY A 102 21.19 -8.25 20.75
N LYS A 103 20.89 -9.42 21.32
CA LYS A 103 21.47 -9.87 22.59
C LYS A 103 22.99 -9.62 22.57
N GLN A 104 23.51 -9.04 23.64
CA GLN A 104 24.88 -9.29 24.09
C GLN A 104 24.82 -9.75 25.54
#